data_AF-A0A4Q2ZY65-F1
#
_entry.id   AF-A0A4Q2ZY65-F1
#
_cell.length_a   1.000
_cell.length_b   1.000
_cell.length_c   1.000
_cell.angle_alpha   90.00
_cell.angle_beta   90.00
_cell.angle_gamma   90.00
#
_symmetry.space_group_name_H-M   'P 1'
#
loop_
_entity.id
_entity.type
_entity.pdbx_description
1 polymer ?
#
loop_
_entity_poly.entity_id
_entity_poly.type
_entity_poly.pdbx_seq_one_letter_code
_entity_poly.pdbx_strand_id
1 'polypeptide(L)'
;MKDQIANEEIVARAQELSTLYKVKVHPFVFVEPETQEQIIGYIKEPSRVVKVYAMDKMVLQPATAGMDLLEACLLKAESDPRIYSEAPEYDKFYLGAVSFATNMVTLSQNQLKKK
;
A
#
# COMPACT_ATOMS: atom_id res chain seq x y z
N MET A 1 23.65 9.62 4.88
CA MET A 1 23.94 8.22 5.28
C MET A 1 22.87 7.62 6.21
N LYS A 2 22.07 8.40 6.95
CA LYS A 2 20.96 7.84 7.76
C LYS A 2 19.77 7.34 6.92
N ASP A 3 19.51 7.94 5.76
CA ASP A 3 18.35 7.57 4.92
C ASP A 3 18.48 6.25 4.16
N GLN A 4 19.69 5.75 3.91
CA GLN A 4 19.90 4.48 3.20
C GLN A 4 19.66 3.26 4.12
N ILE A 5 20.07 3.36 5.39
CA ILE A 5 19.97 2.27 6.36
C ILE A 5 18.50 2.00 6.74
N ALA A 6 17.69 3.05 6.94
CA ALA A 6 16.26 2.90 7.25
C ALA A 6 15.49 2.20 6.11
N ASN A 7 15.81 2.50 4.85
CA ASN A 7 15.17 1.85 3.71
C ASN A 7 15.56 0.37 3.59
N GLU A 8 16.79 0.01 3.93
CA GLU A 8 17.26 -1.38 3.92
C GLU A 8 16.56 -2.23 5.00
N GLU A 9 16.40 -1.71 6.22
CA GLU A 9 15.69 -2.39 7.31
C GLU A 9 14.21 -2.63 6.97
N ILE A 10 13.55 -1.63 6.38
CA ILE A 10 12.14 -1.72 5.97
C ILE A 10 11.97 -2.78 4.87
N VAL A 11 12.89 -2.82 3.90
CA VAL A 11 12.88 -3.82 2.83
C VAL A 11 13.18 -5.22 3.38
N ALA A 12 14.15 -5.35 4.29
CA ALA A 12 14.46 -6.61 4.95
C ALA A 12 13.24 -7.14 5.72
N ARG A 13 12.57 -6.28 6.48
CA ARG A 13 11.33 -6.64 7.18
C ARG A 13 10.24 -7.10 6.20
N ALA A 14 10.05 -6.39 5.08
CA ALA A 14 9.09 -6.83 4.06
C ALA A 14 9.42 -8.21 3.47
N GLN A 15 10.70 -8.55 3.32
CA GLN A 15 11.13 -9.88 2.87
C GLN A 15 10.82 -10.95 3.93
N GLU A 16 11.10 -10.70 5.20
CA GLU A 16 10.74 -11.60 6.31
C GLU A 16 9.23 -11.87 6.33
N LEU A 17 8.42 -10.80 6.27
CA LEU A 17 6.97 -10.91 6.23
C LEU A 17 6.51 -11.67 4.98
N SER A 18 7.19 -11.49 3.84
CA SER A 18 6.88 -12.22 2.62
C SER A 18 7.09 -13.73 2.78
N THR A 19 8.16 -14.14 3.46
CA THR A 19 8.42 -15.54 3.80
C THR A 19 7.38 -16.07 4.79
N LEU A 20 7.06 -15.30 5.84
CA LEU A 20 6.12 -15.68 6.88
C LEU A 20 4.71 -15.92 6.34
N TYR A 21 4.19 -14.96 5.56
CA TYR A 21 2.83 -15.03 5.02
C TYR A 21 2.75 -15.82 3.71
N LYS A 22 3.89 -16.19 3.10
CA LYS A 22 3.98 -16.87 1.79
C LYS A 22 3.30 -16.08 0.66
N VAL A 23 3.41 -14.76 0.73
CA VAL A 23 2.88 -13.79 -0.24
C VAL A 23 3.86 -12.64 -0.36
N LYS A 24 4.00 -12.06 -1.55
CA LYS A 24 4.84 -10.87 -1.73
C LYS A 24 4.28 -9.71 -0.90
N VAL A 25 5.11 -9.10 -0.06
CA VAL A 25 4.77 -7.92 0.73
C VAL A 25 5.51 -6.71 0.18
N HIS A 26 4.82 -5.59 0.08
CA HIS A 26 5.36 -4.32 -0.39
C HIS A 26 5.35 -3.32 0.76
N PRO A 27 6.50 -2.79 1.16
CA PRO A 27 6.55 -1.71 2.13
C PRO A 27 6.21 -0.37 1.48
N PHE A 28 5.69 0.55 2.28
CA PHE A 28 5.61 1.97 1.94
C PHE A 28 5.92 2.83 3.17
N VAL A 29 6.43 4.03 2.94
CA VAL A 29 6.91 4.93 3.99
C VAL A 29 6.40 6.33 3.71
N PHE A 30 5.83 6.96 4.74
CA PHE A 30 5.55 8.39 4.77
C PHE A 30 6.47 9.06 5.78
N VAL A 31 6.93 10.27 5.47
CA VAL A 31 7.75 11.06 6.38
C VAL A 31 6.93 12.27 6.78
N GLU A 32 6.71 12.44 8.08
CA GLU A 32 6.03 13.62 8.59
C GLU A 32 6.95 14.85 8.49
N PRO A 33 6.55 15.93 7.79
CA PRO A 33 7.44 17.07 7.56
C PRO A 33 7.90 17.78 8.84
N GLU A 34 7.04 17.82 9.86
CA GLU A 34 7.31 18.56 11.09
C GLU A 34 8.17 17.77 12.09
N THR A 35 7.87 16.49 12.28
CA THR A 35 8.54 15.64 13.26
C THR A 35 9.70 14.83 12.68
N GLN A 36 9.80 14.76 11.34
CA GLN A 36 10.67 13.84 10.59
C GLN A 36 10.45 12.36 10.93
N GLU A 37 9.29 12.03 11.50
CA GLU A 37 8.96 10.67 11.87
C GLU A 37 8.58 9.85 10.63
N GLN A 38 9.01 8.59 10.60
CA GLN A 38 8.70 7.64 9.53
C GLN A 38 7.47 6.82 9.91
N ILE A 39 6.40 6.96 9.14
CA ILE A 39 5.18 6.16 9.22
C ILE A 39 5.29 5.04 8.20
N ILE A 40 5.44 3.81 8.67
CA ILE A 40 5.79 2.64 7.84
C ILE A 40 4.58 1.70 7.75
N GLY A 41 4.26 1.26 6.54
CA GLY A 41 3.20 0.29 6.28
C GLY A 41 3.65 -0.87 5.41
N TYR A 42 2.99 -2.01 5.57
CA TYR A 42 3.24 -3.22 4.80
C TYR A 42 1.94 -3.77 4.22
N ILE A 43 1.87 -3.87 2.90
CA ILE A 43 0.70 -4.37 2.19
C ILE A 43 1.04 -5.67 1.44
N LYS A 44 0.18 -6.67 1.56
CA LYS A 44 0.28 -7.91 0.78
C LYS A 44 -0.07 -7.64 -0.68
N GLU A 45 0.57 -8.34 -1.60
CA GLU A 45 0.19 -8.36 -3.00
C GLU A 45 -1.28 -8.79 -3.14
N PRO A 46 -2.17 -7.94 -3.69
CA PRO A 46 -3.55 -8.32 -3.87
C PRO A 46 -3.66 -9.46 -4.87
N SER A 47 -4.49 -10.47 -4.53
CA SER A 47 -4.75 -11.57 -5.45
C SER A 47 -5.45 -11.09 -6.73
N ARG A 48 -5.38 -11.87 -7.81
CA ARG A 48 -6.08 -11.53 -9.06
C ARG A 48 -7.58 -11.29 -8.85
N VAL A 49 -8.22 -12.07 -7.99
CA VAL A 49 -9.66 -11.92 -7.69
C VAL A 49 -9.94 -10.58 -7.03
N VAL A 50 -9.12 -10.18 -6.06
CA VAL A 50 -9.23 -8.88 -5.38
C VAL A 50 -8.98 -7.73 -6.35
N LYS A 51 -7.99 -7.85 -7.25
CA LYS A 51 -7.72 -6.85 -8.30
C LYS A 51 -8.90 -6.68 -9.24
N VAL A 52 -9.52 -7.76 -9.70
CA VAL A 52 -10.71 -7.70 -10.58
C VAL A 52 -11.88 -7.05 -9.86
N TYR A 53 -12.16 -7.44 -8.60
CA TYR A 53 -13.20 -6.81 -7.80
C TYR A 53 -12.97 -5.30 -7.62
N ALA A 54 -11.73 -4.91 -7.31
CA ALA A 54 -11.36 -3.51 -7.19
C ALA A 54 -11.50 -2.77 -8.53
N MET A 55 -11.10 -3.38 -9.65
CA MET A 55 -11.28 -2.80 -10.99
C MET A 55 -12.75 -2.53 -11.32
N ASP A 56 -13.63 -3.50 -11.07
CA ASP A 56 -15.06 -3.34 -11.29
C ASP A 56 -15.61 -2.18 -10.46
N LYS A 57 -15.20 -2.09 -9.20
CA LYS A 57 -15.60 -0.99 -8.29
C LYS A 57 -15.00 0.35 -8.71
N MET A 58 -13.76 0.38 -9.20
CA MET A 58 -13.06 1.61 -9.63
C MET A 58 -13.80 2.35 -10.75
N VAL A 59 -14.55 1.64 -11.60
CA VAL A 59 -15.38 2.25 -12.66
C VAL A 59 -16.45 3.18 -12.08
N LEU A 60 -17.03 2.82 -10.94
CA LEU A 60 -18.15 3.54 -10.33
C LEU A 60 -17.70 4.41 -9.13
N GLN A 61 -16.74 3.93 -8.35
CA GLN A 61 -16.35 4.48 -7.06
C GLN A 61 -14.83 4.28 -6.81
N PRO A 62 -13.96 5.02 -7.52
CA PRO A 62 -12.51 4.82 -7.46
C PRO A 62 -11.91 5.04 -6.06
N ALA A 63 -12.41 6.03 -5.31
CA ALA A 63 -11.93 6.30 -3.96
C ALA A 63 -12.21 5.15 -2.99
N THR A 64 -13.44 4.60 -3.01
CA THR A 64 -13.83 3.51 -2.09
C THR A 64 -13.29 2.15 -2.52
N ALA A 65 -12.90 1.98 -3.79
CA ALA A 65 -12.18 0.79 -4.24
C ALA A 65 -10.76 0.71 -3.64
N GLY A 66 -10.07 1.85 -3.53
CA GLY A 66 -8.77 1.92 -2.86
C GLY A 66 -8.85 1.59 -1.36
N MET A 67 -9.93 2.01 -0.69
CA MET A 67 -10.19 1.69 0.72
C MET A 67 -10.35 0.17 0.92
N ASP A 68 -11.16 -0.48 0.09
CA ASP A 68 -11.34 -1.94 0.15
C ASP A 68 -10.02 -2.68 -0.11
N LEU A 69 -9.21 -2.20 -1.06
CA LEU A 69 -7.89 -2.76 -1.34
C LEU A 69 -6.95 -2.65 -0.14
N LEU A 70 -6.93 -1.48 0.51
CA LEU A 70 -6.13 -1.26 1.71
C LEU A 70 -6.58 -2.22 2.83
N GLU A 71 -7.88 -2.27 3.12
CA GLU A 71 -8.42 -3.13 4.17
C GLU A 71 -8.13 -4.62 3.92
N ALA A 72 -8.27 -5.07 2.67
CA ALA A 72 -8.04 -6.47 2.31
C ALA A 72 -6.56 -6.89 2.41
N CYS A 73 -5.63 -5.96 2.24
CA CYS A 73 -4.22 -6.28 1.99
C CYS A 73 -3.26 -5.79 3.08
N LEU A 74 -3.63 -4.78 3.87
CA LEU A 74 -2.76 -4.19 4.90
C LEU A 74 -2.46 -5.20 6.01
N LEU A 75 -1.18 -5.33 6.36
CA LEU A 75 -0.74 -6.07 7.53
C LEU A 75 -0.81 -5.16 8.76
N LYS A 76 -2.02 -4.97 9.31
CA LYS A 76 -2.27 -4.02 10.42
C LYS A 76 -1.36 -4.24 11.64
N ALA A 77 -1.08 -5.49 11.99
CA ALA A 77 -0.21 -5.85 13.12
C ALA A 77 1.27 -5.48 12.90
N GLU A 78 1.67 -5.32 11.64
CA GLU A 78 3.05 -5.03 11.25
C GLU A 78 3.22 -3.57 10.78
N SER A 79 2.12 -2.83 10.68
CA SER A 79 2.09 -1.47 10.13
C SER A 79 1.82 -0.46 11.24
N ASP A 80 2.27 0.78 11.01
CA ASP A 80 2.01 1.88 11.92
C ASP A 80 0.49 2.11 12.10
N PRO A 81 -0.03 2.22 13.33
CA PRO A 81 -1.47 2.37 13.59
C PRO A 81 -2.07 3.63 12.99
N ARG A 82 -1.27 4.68 12.76
CA ARG A 82 -1.74 5.92 12.11
C ARG A 82 -2.21 5.70 10.68
N ILE A 83 -1.78 4.61 10.03
CA ILE A 83 -2.20 4.27 8.67
C ILE A 83 -3.67 3.85 8.61
N TYR A 84 -4.22 3.28 9.69
CA TYR A 84 -5.60 2.77 9.74
C TYR A 84 -6.41 3.38 10.88
N SER A 85 -5.93 4.47 11.46
CA SER A 85 -6.66 5.25 12.46
C SER A 85 -7.80 6.03 11.79
N GLU A 86 -8.91 6.20 12.52
CA GLU A 86 -10.02 7.08 12.13
C GLU A 86 -9.86 8.51 12.66
N ALA A 87 -8.73 8.81 13.31
CA ALA A 87 -8.45 10.15 13.83
C ALA A 87 -8.12 11.11 12.66
N PRO A 88 -8.82 12.26 12.53
CA PRO A 88 -8.68 13.15 11.37
C PRO A 88 -7.25 13.67 11.13
N GLU A 89 -6.43 13.80 12.18
CA GLU A 89 -5.03 14.20 12.07
C GLU A 89 -4.16 13.22 11.27
N TYR A 90 -4.62 11.97 11.11
CA TYR A 90 -3.92 10.91 10.38
C TYR A 90 -4.53 10.61 9.01
N ASP A 91 -5.57 11.33 8.59
CA ASP A 91 -6.24 11.14 7.29
C ASP A 91 -5.26 11.17 6.12
N LYS A 92 -4.23 12.02 6.17
CA LYS A 92 -3.20 12.09 5.13
C LYS A 92 -2.44 10.77 4.94
N PHE A 93 -2.18 10.04 6.02
CA PHE A 93 -1.49 8.76 5.97
C PHE A 93 -2.43 7.66 5.50
N TYR A 94 -3.67 7.67 5.99
CA TYR A 94 -4.71 6.76 5.51
C TYR A 94 -4.94 6.92 3.99
N LEU A 95 -5.16 8.14 3.52
CA LEU A 95 -5.36 8.44 2.10
C LEU A 95 -4.12 8.15 1.25
N GLY A 96 -2.93 8.37 1.79
CA GLY A 96 -1.67 7.95 1.17
C GLY A 96 -1.59 6.44 0.98
N ALA A 97 -1.99 5.67 2.00
CA ALA A 97 -2.02 4.22 1.93
C ALA A 97 -3.12 3.69 0.98
N VAL A 98 -4.28 4.33 0.95
CA VAL A 98 -5.35 4.08 -0.04
C VAL A 98 -4.83 4.30 -1.46
N SER A 99 -4.10 5.39 -1.70
CA SER A 99 -3.47 5.68 -2.99
C SER A 99 -2.43 4.61 -3.35
N PHE A 100 -1.57 4.22 -2.40
CA PHE A 100 -0.60 3.16 -2.59
C PHE A 100 -1.26 1.84 -3.00
N ALA A 101 -2.31 1.43 -2.28
CA ALA A 101 -3.06 0.20 -2.55
C ALA A 101 -3.72 0.22 -3.95
N THR A 102 -4.32 1.36 -4.32
CA THR A 102 -4.92 1.59 -5.64
C THR A 102 -3.88 1.38 -6.76
N ASN A 103 -2.68 1.92 -6.59
CA ASN A 103 -1.59 1.84 -7.57
C ASN A 103 -1.02 0.42 -7.75
N MET A 104 -1.36 -0.54 -6.89
CA MET A 104 -1.01 -1.96 -7.08
C MET A 104 -1.85 -2.64 -8.17
N VAL A 105 -2.93 -2.01 -8.61
CA VAL A 105 -3.79 -2.47 -9.70
C VAL A 105 -3.33 -1.84 -11.02
N THR A 106 -2.32 -2.44 -11.63
CA THR A 106 -1.74 -1.96 -12.90
C THR A 106 -2.25 -2.78 -14.10
N LEU A 107 -2.59 -2.09 -15.20
CA LEU A 107 -3.01 -2.71 -16.45
C LEU A 107 -1.94 -2.58 -17.53
N SER A 108 -1.57 -3.70 -18.15
CA SER A 108 -0.77 -3.67 -19.38
C SER A 108 -1.66 -3.27 -20.56
N GLN A 109 -1.18 -2.34 -21.39
CA GLN A 109 -1.88 -1.93 -22.61
C GLN A 109 -1.32 -2.65 -23.84
N ASN A 110 -2.20 -3.20 -24.68
CA ASN A 110 -1.83 -3.77 -25.97
C ASN A 110 -1.37 -2.68 -26.94
N GLN A 111 -0.15 -2.79 -27.47
CA GLN A 111 0.45 -1.81 -28.39
C GLN A 111 0.34 -2.19 -29.87
N LEU A 112 -0.20 -3.36 -30.23
CA LEU A 112 -0.17 -3.91 -31.60
C LEU A 112 -0.93 -3.06 -32.63
N LYS A 113 -1.85 -2.18 -32.20
CA LYS A 113 -2.68 -1.34 -33.10
C LYS A 113 -2.47 0.17 -32.98
N LYS A 114 -1.46 0.65 -32.26
CA LYS A 114 -1.13 2.09 -32.28
C LYS A 114 -0.28 2.40 -33.51
N LYS A 115 -0.94 2.59 -34.66
CA LYS A 115 -0.46 3.35 -35.82
C LYS A 115 -1.36 4.55 -36.01
#